data_AF-A0A0N7KT54-F1
#
_entry.id   AF-A0A0N7KT54-F1
#
_cell.length_a   1.000
_cell.length_b   1.000
_cell.length_c   1.000
_cell.angle_alpha   90.00
_cell.angle_beta   90.00
_cell.angle_gamma   90.00
#
_symmetry.space_group_name_H-M   'P 1'
#
loop_
_entity.id
_entity.type
_entity.pdbx_description
1 polymer ?
#
loop_
_entity_poly.entity_id
_entity_poly.type
_entity_poly.pdbx_seq_one_letter_code
_entity_poly.pdbx_strand_id
1 'polypeptide(L)'
;MLRHLGLRDTRVTELPREIGNLLHLQSLEVAFTGLKALPVTTSKLTKMMCLCVYGETRVPVGIGNFRSLQELDLGMGTIESYENFGMDFGMEVGKLTELRMLNIKGIDEGKWKALIQSVFMLPRIQKLEISFFSLGKMITWDGWDHWEPSRQLQQLSINGICLPRLPVWMNSICIPHLSCMDLKVSTIEASDLDVIARLPALCEVVLQFIWTDIERYA
;
A
#
# COMPACT_ATOMS: atom_id res chain seq x y z
N MET A 1 10.37 16.81 24.98
CA MET A 1 10.68 16.34 23.61
C MET A 1 9.39 15.94 22.92
N LEU A 2 9.15 16.44 21.72
CA LEU A 2 7.94 16.11 20.96
C LEU A 2 8.05 14.71 20.37
N ARG A 3 6.97 13.92 20.49
CA ARG A 3 6.87 12.53 19.99
C ARG A 3 5.75 12.34 18.97
N HIS A 4 4.71 13.14 19.06
CA HIS A 4 3.53 13.05 18.20
C HIS A 4 3.23 14.45 17.68
N LEU A 5 3.01 14.57 16.37
CA LEU A 5 2.57 15.80 15.72
C LEU A 5 1.42 15.47 14.78
N GLY A 6 0.24 16.00 15.08
CA GLY A 6 -0.94 15.91 14.23
C GLY A 6 -1.29 17.28 13.67
N LEU A 7 -1.52 17.34 12.36
CA LEU A 7 -1.87 18.55 11.61
C LEU A 7 -3.20 18.41 10.87
N ARG A 8 -4.04 17.46 11.29
CA ARG A 8 -5.35 17.20 10.70
C ARG A 8 -6.24 18.46 10.70
N ASP A 9 -6.91 18.73 9.59
CA ASP A 9 -7.87 19.83 9.42
C ASP A 9 -7.27 21.24 9.70
N THR A 10 -5.98 21.41 9.41
CA THR A 10 -5.29 22.70 9.55
C THR A 10 -5.12 23.41 8.21
N ARG A 11 -4.92 24.74 8.23
CA ARG A 11 -4.59 25.52 7.03
C ARG A 11 -3.10 25.58 6.73
N VAL A 12 -2.32 24.63 7.26
CA VAL A 12 -0.87 24.59 7.04
C VAL A 12 -0.60 24.33 5.56
N THR A 13 0.14 25.23 4.93
CA THR A 13 0.52 25.14 3.51
C THR A 13 1.98 24.73 3.32
N GLU A 14 2.80 24.89 4.37
CA GLU A 14 4.21 24.54 4.38
C GLU A 14 4.65 24.08 5.78
N LEU A 15 5.65 23.20 5.82
CA LEU A 15 6.34 22.84 7.06
C LEU A 15 7.77 23.40 7.04
N PRO A 16 8.24 23.99 8.16
CA PRO A 16 9.60 24.48 8.26
C PRO A 16 10.59 23.32 8.13
N ARG A 17 11.78 23.57 7.57
CA ARG A 17 12.83 22.54 7.41
C ARG A 17 13.30 22.00 8.77
N GLU A 18 13.14 22.79 9.81
CA GLU A 18 13.43 22.51 11.21
C GLU A 18 12.60 21.36 11.78
N ILE A 19 11.52 20.94 11.11
CA ILE A 19 10.79 19.71 11.49
C ILE A 19 11.72 18.49 11.52
N GLY A 20 12.77 18.47 10.69
CA GLY A 20 13.80 17.42 10.70
C GLY A 20 14.67 17.39 11.96
N ASN A 21 14.60 18.41 12.82
CA ASN A 21 15.30 18.45 14.11
C ASN A 21 14.50 17.77 15.23
N LEU A 22 13.26 17.36 14.98
CA LEU A 22 12.42 16.64 15.93
C LEU A 22 12.83 15.16 16.02
N LEU A 23 14.09 14.87 16.36
CA LEU A 23 14.68 13.52 16.32
C LEU A 23 14.01 12.47 17.23
N HIS A 24 13.04 12.88 18.04
CA HIS A 24 12.23 12.03 18.91
C HIS A 24 10.79 11.86 18.43
N LEU A 25 10.45 12.45 17.28
CA LEU A 25 9.15 12.27 16.66
C LEU A 25 8.98 10.82 16.22
N GLN A 26 7.87 10.25 16.64
CA GLN A 26 7.47 8.86 16.48
C GLN A 26 6.20 8.74 15.63
N SER A 27 5.37 9.77 15.62
CA SER A 27 4.16 9.82 14.80
C SER A 27 4.01 11.20 14.17
N LEU A 28 3.74 11.21 12.87
CA LEU A 28 3.37 12.38 12.10
C LEU A 28 2.08 12.09 11.34
N GLU A 29 1.04 12.87 11.63
CA GLU A 29 -0.22 12.84 10.90
C GLU A 29 -0.42 14.18 10.17
N VAL A 30 -0.55 14.11 8.85
CA VAL A 30 -0.91 15.23 7.98
C VAL A 30 -2.14 14.84 7.19
N ALA A 31 -3.28 15.45 7.49
CA ALA A 31 -4.54 15.14 6.83
C ALA A 31 -5.33 16.42 6.59
N PHE A 32 -5.96 16.54 5.42
CA PHE A 32 -6.84 17.66 5.10
C PHE A 32 -6.19 19.03 5.37
N THR A 33 -4.96 19.19 4.87
CA THR A 33 -4.19 20.44 4.94
C THR A 33 -4.01 21.06 3.55
N GLY A 34 -3.40 22.25 3.49
CA GLY A 34 -2.90 22.82 2.23
C GLY A 34 -1.46 22.42 1.90
N LEU A 35 -0.87 21.47 2.65
CA LEU A 35 0.54 21.12 2.53
C LEU A 35 0.81 20.35 1.24
N LYS A 36 1.70 20.87 0.40
CA LYS A 36 2.06 20.21 -0.87
C LYS A 36 3.01 19.03 -0.68
N ALA A 37 3.95 19.13 0.24
CA ALA A 37 4.94 18.09 0.48
C ALA A 37 5.52 18.18 1.89
N LEU A 38 5.90 17.03 2.43
CA LEU A 38 6.79 16.95 3.57
C LEU A 38 8.21 17.42 3.17
N PRO A 39 8.86 18.31 3.95
CA PRO A 39 10.22 18.74 3.66
C PRO A 39 11.18 17.56 3.58
N VAL A 40 12.18 17.60 2.70
CA VAL A 40 13.19 16.54 2.58
C VAL A 40 13.92 16.26 3.90
N THR A 41 14.00 17.24 4.80
CA THR A 41 14.58 17.09 6.14
C THR A 41 13.79 16.17 7.05
N THR A 42 12.51 15.90 6.77
CA THR A 42 11.73 14.88 7.49
C THR A 42 12.37 13.51 7.37
N SER A 43 13.09 13.18 6.29
CA SER A 43 13.83 11.90 6.15
C SER A 43 14.88 11.65 7.26
N LYS A 44 15.24 12.65 8.06
CA LYS A 44 16.13 12.50 9.23
C LYS A 44 15.44 11.89 10.47
N LEU A 45 14.11 11.77 10.46
CA LEU A 45 13.31 11.32 11.60
C LEU A 45 13.37 9.80 11.74
N THR A 46 14.53 9.26 12.10
CA THR A 46 14.81 7.81 12.16
C THR A 46 13.99 7.05 13.21
N LYS A 47 13.38 7.75 14.17
CA LYS A 47 12.47 7.20 15.20
C LYS A 47 11.00 7.22 14.79
N MET A 48 10.67 7.69 13.58
CA MET A 48 9.31 7.66 13.07
C MET A 48 8.81 6.21 13.02
N MET A 49 7.68 5.95 13.67
CA MET A 49 7.01 4.64 13.71
C MET A 49 5.70 4.65 12.93
N CYS A 50 5.00 5.79 12.88
CA CYS A 50 3.73 5.95 12.19
C CYS A 50 3.75 7.23 11.35
N LEU A 51 3.51 7.10 10.05
CA LEU A 51 3.36 8.21 9.12
C LEU A 51 2.03 8.08 8.40
N CYS A 52 1.13 9.02 8.68
CA CYS A 52 -0.17 9.12 8.02
C CYS A 52 -0.22 10.42 7.22
N VAL A 53 -0.34 10.32 5.91
CA VAL A 53 -0.39 11.45 4.98
C VAL A 53 -1.58 11.26 4.06
N TYR A 54 -2.57 12.13 4.18
CA TYR A 54 -3.77 12.10 3.36
C TYR A 54 -3.86 13.33 2.46
N GLY A 55 -4.56 13.18 1.34
CA GLY A 55 -4.77 14.25 0.37
C GLY A 55 -3.61 14.37 -0.63
N GLU A 56 -3.28 15.60 -0.99
CA GLU A 56 -2.29 15.90 -2.03
C GLU A 56 -0.86 16.04 -1.49
N THR A 57 -0.67 15.88 -0.18
CA THR A 57 0.65 16.01 0.44
C THR A 57 1.58 14.88 0.01
N ARG A 58 2.71 15.24 -0.61
CA ARG A 58 3.74 14.29 -1.00
C ARG A 58 4.64 13.90 0.17
N VAL A 59 4.99 12.61 0.23
CA VAL A 59 6.05 12.10 1.12
C VAL A 59 7.43 12.65 0.70
N PRO A 60 8.41 12.74 1.62
CA PRO A 60 9.71 13.26 1.26
C PRO A 60 10.46 12.29 0.35
N VAL A 61 11.34 12.83 -0.50
CA VAL A 61 12.41 12.03 -1.11
C VAL A 61 13.25 11.42 0.01
N GLY A 62 13.51 10.11 -0.07
CA GLY A 62 14.20 9.36 0.99
C GLY A 62 13.28 8.86 2.10
N ILE A 63 12.00 8.58 1.82
CA ILE A 63 11.07 7.94 2.78
C ILE A 63 11.65 6.63 3.36
N GLY A 64 12.50 5.92 2.62
CA GLY A 64 13.20 4.72 3.10
C GLY A 64 14.17 4.97 4.26
N ASN A 65 14.44 6.22 4.62
CA ASN A 65 15.24 6.56 5.81
C ASN A 65 14.46 6.45 7.12
N PHE A 66 13.13 6.27 7.09
CA PHE A 66 12.31 5.99 8.28
C PHE A 66 12.52 4.54 8.76
N ARG A 67 13.73 4.21 9.22
CA ARG A 67 14.13 2.83 9.56
C ARG A 67 13.30 2.16 10.66
N SER A 68 12.58 2.94 11.46
CA SER A 68 11.69 2.43 12.53
C SER A 68 10.21 2.40 12.13
N LEU A 69 9.88 2.74 10.88
CA LEU A 69 8.49 2.90 10.43
C LEU A 69 7.79 1.55 10.43
N GLN A 70 6.67 1.49 11.14
CA GLN A 70 5.81 0.31 11.26
C GLN A 70 4.49 0.52 10.51
N GLU A 71 4.02 1.76 10.41
CA GLU A 71 2.76 2.11 9.77
C GLU A 71 2.98 3.26 8.79
N LEU A 72 2.59 3.02 7.54
CA LEU A 72 2.60 4.01 6.46
C LEU A 72 1.22 4.03 5.81
N ASP A 73 0.45 5.09 6.06
CA ASP A 73 -0.85 5.31 5.46
C ASP A 73 -0.78 6.54 4.54
N LEU A 74 -0.84 6.28 3.24
CA LEU A 74 -0.86 7.25 2.15
C LEU A 74 -2.24 7.23 1.49
N GLY A 75 -3.25 7.57 2.29
CA GLY A 75 -4.66 7.52 1.93
C GLY A 75 -5.08 8.62 0.96
N MET A 76 -6.35 8.52 0.52
CA MET A 76 -6.94 9.26 -0.61
C MET A 76 -6.36 10.66 -0.86
N GLY A 77 -5.67 10.80 -1.99
CA GLY A 77 -5.56 12.05 -2.70
C GLY A 77 -6.67 12.21 -3.73
N THR A 78 -6.84 13.43 -4.24
CA THR A 78 -7.72 13.75 -5.37
C THR A 78 -7.24 13.01 -6.63
N ILE A 79 -7.99 13.08 -7.73
CA ILE A 79 -7.52 12.57 -9.02
C ILE A 79 -6.13 13.14 -9.34
N GLU A 80 -5.81 14.38 -8.96
CA GLU A 80 -4.51 15.02 -9.25
C GLU A 80 -3.31 14.40 -8.49
N SER A 81 -3.55 13.51 -7.52
CA SER A 81 -2.51 12.93 -6.67
C SER A 81 -1.67 11.80 -7.31
N TYR A 82 -1.97 11.35 -8.53
CA TYR A 82 -1.25 10.24 -9.17
C TYR A 82 0.23 10.54 -9.47
N GLU A 83 0.62 11.82 -9.56
CA GLU A 83 2.03 12.22 -9.76
C GLU A 83 2.83 12.33 -8.45
N ASN A 84 2.21 12.00 -7.31
CA ASN A 84 2.83 12.23 -6.00
C ASN A 84 4.06 11.36 -5.75
N PHE A 85 4.08 10.16 -6.31
CA PHE A 85 5.16 9.18 -6.11
C PHE A 85 6.29 9.36 -7.13
N GLY A 86 7.55 9.33 -6.68
CA GLY A 86 8.70 9.24 -7.59
C GLY A 86 8.81 7.84 -8.22
N MET A 87 9.62 7.69 -9.27
CA MET A 87 9.91 6.37 -9.87
C MET A 87 10.64 5.43 -8.90
N ASP A 88 11.36 5.98 -7.95
CA ASP A 88 12.09 5.28 -6.90
C ASP A 88 11.22 4.93 -5.68
N PHE A 89 9.97 5.40 -5.63
CA PHE A 89 9.11 5.26 -4.45
C PHE A 89 8.98 3.79 -3.99
N GLY A 90 8.79 2.85 -4.93
CA GLY A 90 8.74 1.43 -4.61
C GLY A 90 10.04 0.93 -3.94
N MET A 91 11.19 1.31 -4.48
CA MET A 91 12.50 0.94 -3.91
C MET A 91 12.72 1.58 -2.53
N GLU A 92 12.25 2.80 -2.31
CA GLU A 92 12.31 3.45 -1.00
C GLU A 92 11.42 2.74 0.04
N VAL A 93 10.21 2.35 -0.33
CA VAL A 93 9.33 1.54 0.54
C VAL A 93 9.97 0.20 0.87
N GLY A 94 10.69 -0.42 -0.07
CA GLY A 94 11.45 -1.65 0.16
C GLY A 94 12.55 -1.56 1.24
N LYS A 95 12.97 -0.35 1.62
CA LYS A 95 13.95 -0.13 2.70
C LYS A 95 13.30 -0.14 4.10
N LEU A 96 11.97 -0.07 4.18
CA LEU A 96 11.21 0.00 5.43
C LEU A 96 11.00 -1.41 6.03
N THR A 97 12.07 -2.07 6.43
CA THR A 97 12.05 -3.48 6.88
C THR A 97 11.23 -3.73 8.15
N GLU A 98 10.91 -2.67 8.89
CA GLU A 98 10.06 -2.69 10.09
C GLU A 98 8.56 -2.52 9.80
N LEU A 99 8.20 -2.27 8.54
CA LEU A 99 6.85 -1.94 8.14
C LEU A 99 5.91 -3.14 8.33
N ARG A 100 4.79 -2.89 9.01
CA ARG A 100 3.74 -3.86 9.33
C ARG A 100 2.43 -3.53 8.62
N MET A 101 2.16 -2.25 8.41
CA MET A 101 0.98 -1.77 7.73
C MET A 101 1.37 -0.79 6.63
N LEU A 102 0.88 -1.07 5.43
CA LEU A 102 1.00 -0.20 4.28
C LEU A 102 -0.37 0.00 3.65
N ASN A 103 -0.85 1.24 3.64
CA ASN A 103 -2.01 1.67 2.87
C ASN A 103 -1.55 2.70 1.85
N ILE A 104 -1.80 2.45 0.56
CA ILE A 104 -1.50 3.40 -0.52
C ILE A 104 -2.68 3.49 -1.46
N LYS A 105 -3.15 4.71 -1.70
CA LYS A 105 -4.19 4.99 -2.69
C LYS A 105 -3.60 5.79 -3.85
N GLY A 106 -4.09 5.53 -5.07
CA GLY A 106 -3.80 6.36 -6.25
C GLY A 106 -2.45 6.10 -6.92
N ILE A 107 -1.85 4.92 -6.76
CA ILE A 107 -0.62 4.59 -7.48
C ILE A 107 -0.92 4.25 -8.95
N ASP A 108 -0.12 4.76 -9.88
CA ASP A 108 -0.27 4.55 -11.32
C ASP A 108 0.49 3.32 -11.86
N GLU A 109 0.17 2.97 -13.11
CA GLU A 109 0.72 1.83 -13.84
C GLU A 109 2.25 1.84 -13.96
N GLY A 110 2.89 3.01 -13.99
CA GLY A 110 4.35 3.12 -14.13
C GLY A 110 5.12 2.75 -12.87
N LYS A 111 4.50 2.81 -11.69
CA LYS A 111 5.19 2.73 -10.39
C LYS A 111 4.85 1.47 -9.59
N TRP A 112 3.71 0.85 -9.87
CA TRP A 112 3.24 -0.26 -9.04
C TRP A 112 4.12 -1.51 -9.11
N LYS A 113 4.71 -1.86 -10.27
CA LYS A 113 5.54 -3.08 -10.39
C LYS A 113 6.68 -3.07 -9.39
N ALA A 114 7.41 -1.95 -9.35
CA ALA A 114 8.51 -1.73 -8.40
C ALA A 114 8.01 -1.70 -6.95
N LEU A 115 6.85 -1.09 -6.68
CA LEU A 115 6.25 -1.08 -5.35
C LEU A 115 5.93 -2.50 -4.88
N ILE A 116 5.15 -3.26 -5.66
CA ILE A 116 4.71 -4.60 -5.25
C ILE A 116 5.91 -5.52 -5.04
N GLN A 117 6.87 -5.53 -5.96
CA GLN A 117 8.10 -6.30 -5.81
C GLN A 117 8.81 -5.98 -4.50
N SER A 118 8.86 -4.69 -4.12
CA SER A 118 9.53 -4.26 -2.90
C SER A 118 8.73 -4.62 -1.63
N VAL A 119 7.41 -4.43 -1.67
CA VAL A 119 6.51 -4.66 -0.53
C VAL A 119 6.41 -6.14 -0.19
N PHE A 120 6.35 -7.02 -1.19
CA PHE A 120 6.26 -8.47 -0.98
C PHE A 120 7.54 -9.04 -0.34
N MET A 121 8.67 -8.33 -0.46
CA MET A 121 9.92 -8.67 0.20
C MET A 121 10.04 -8.12 1.64
N LEU A 122 9.05 -7.37 2.13
CA LEU A 122 9.07 -6.83 3.49
C LEU A 122 8.76 -7.94 4.52
N PRO A 123 9.69 -8.26 5.44
CA PRO A 123 9.58 -9.45 6.28
C PRO A 123 8.49 -9.36 7.34
N ARG A 124 8.05 -8.15 7.70
CA ARG A 124 7.13 -7.88 8.81
C ARG A 124 5.75 -7.42 8.38
N ILE A 125 5.48 -7.33 7.08
CA ILE A 125 4.19 -6.83 6.59
C ILE A 125 3.05 -7.75 7.05
N GLN A 126 2.01 -7.13 7.60
CA GLN A 126 0.81 -7.79 8.14
C GLN A 126 -0.44 -7.28 7.45
N LYS A 127 -0.49 -5.99 7.12
CA LYS A 127 -1.62 -5.36 6.45
C LYS A 127 -1.14 -4.65 5.20
N LEU A 128 -1.67 -5.05 4.07
CA LEU A 128 -1.36 -4.45 2.79
C LEU A 128 -2.65 -4.04 2.09
N GLU A 129 -2.83 -2.74 1.93
CA GLU A 129 -3.93 -2.16 1.17
C GLU A 129 -3.34 -1.27 0.06
N ILE A 130 -3.58 -1.64 -1.19
CA ILE A 130 -3.14 -0.86 -2.34
C ILE A 130 -4.33 -0.62 -3.25
N SER A 131 -4.56 0.64 -3.61
CA SER A 131 -5.54 1.01 -4.63
C SER A 131 -4.87 1.73 -5.79
N PHE A 132 -5.04 1.14 -6.96
CA PHE A 132 -4.55 1.67 -8.22
C PHE A 132 -5.54 2.68 -8.79
N PHE A 133 -4.98 3.71 -9.39
CA PHE A 133 -5.76 4.61 -10.22
C PHE A 133 -5.94 3.98 -11.60
N SER A 134 -7.19 3.94 -12.08
CA SER A 134 -7.52 3.52 -13.45
C SER A 134 -8.54 4.49 -14.05
N LEU A 135 -8.21 5.03 -15.23
CA LEU A 135 -9.09 5.87 -16.06
C LEU A 135 -10.15 5.03 -16.81
N GLY A 136 -10.81 4.11 -16.12
CA GLY A 136 -11.92 3.31 -16.67
C GLY A 136 -11.53 2.03 -17.41
N LYS A 137 -10.23 1.71 -17.52
CA LYS A 137 -9.79 0.40 -18.01
C LYS A 137 -9.05 -0.35 -16.91
N MET A 138 -9.63 -1.46 -16.46
CA MET A 138 -8.95 -2.32 -15.50
C MET A 138 -7.72 -2.93 -16.15
N ILE A 139 -6.60 -2.82 -15.46
CA ILE A 139 -5.34 -3.43 -15.89
C ILE A 139 -5.38 -4.88 -15.41
N THR A 140 -5.23 -5.82 -16.35
CA THR A 140 -4.97 -7.21 -16.00
C THR A 140 -3.49 -7.33 -15.67
N TRP A 141 -3.18 -7.89 -14.51
CA TRP A 141 -1.80 -8.08 -14.09
C TRP A 141 -1.39 -9.57 -14.11
N ASP A 142 -0.53 -9.90 -15.06
CA ASP A 142 0.23 -11.14 -15.18
C ASP A 142 1.61 -11.09 -14.46
N GLY A 143 1.97 -12.17 -13.76
CA GLY A 143 3.28 -12.32 -13.08
C GLY A 143 3.26 -12.18 -11.55
N TRP A 144 2.08 -12.08 -10.93
CA TRP A 144 1.97 -12.12 -9.46
C TRP A 144 2.25 -13.52 -8.86
N ASP A 145 2.30 -14.57 -9.67
CA ASP A 145 2.63 -15.92 -9.17
C ASP A 145 4.03 -16.03 -8.52
N HIS A 146 4.95 -15.11 -8.83
CA HIS A 146 6.33 -15.17 -8.38
C HIS A 146 6.62 -14.45 -7.07
N TRP A 147 5.64 -13.76 -6.50
CA TRP A 147 5.86 -12.90 -5.34
C TRP A 147 5.06 -13.42 -4.16
N GLU A 148 5.75 -14.12 -3.25
CA GLU A 148 5.18 -14.65 -2.01
C GLU A 148 5.33 -13.59 -0.90
N PRO A 149 4.23 -13.11 -0.29
CA PRO A 149 4.31 -12.14 0.79
C PRO A 149 4.81 -12.79 2.09
N SER A 150 5.11 -11.96 3.10
CA SER A 150 5.45 -12.48 4.43
C SER A 150 4.33 -13.39 4.96
N ARG A 151 4.73 -14.51 5.62
CA ARG A 151 3.79 -15.42 6.30
C ARG A 151 3.00 -14.74 7.43
N GLN A 152 3.42 -13.54 7.84
CA GLN A 152 2.74 -12.69 8.82
C GLN A 152 1.57 -11.90 8.23
N LEU A 153 1.35 -11.98 6.91
CA LEU A 153 0.26 -11.26 6.24
C LEU A 153 -1.10 -11.72 6.80
N GLN A 154 -1.87 -10.75 7.26
CA GLN A 154 -3.19 -10.90 7.85
C GLN A 154 -4.28 -10.26 7.01
N GLN A 155 -3.97 -9.18 6.30
CA GLN A 155 -4.92 -8.45 5.49
C GLN A 155 -4.28 -8.09 4.14
N LEU A 156 -4.99 -8.43 3.06
CA LEU A 156 -4.57 -8.12 1.70
C LEU A 156 -5.76 -7.54 0.94
N SER A 157 -5.66 -6.27 0.56
CA SER A 157 -6.63 -5.62 -0.33
C SER A 157 -5.89 -4.96 -1.48
N ILE A 158 -6.23 -5.37 -2.71
CA ILE A 158 -5.60 -4.88 -3.92
C ILE A 158 -6.70 -4.51 -4.91
N ASN A 159 -6.89 -3.20 -5.08
CA ASN A 159 -8.04 -2.59 -5.73
C ASN A 159 -7.62 -1.81 -6.98
N GLY A 160 -8.39 -1.86 -8.07
CA GLY A 160 -8.12 -1.10 -9.30
C GLY A 160 -7.33 -1.85 -10.38
N ILE A 161 -6.91 -3.09 -10.10
CA ILE A 161 -6.37 -4.05 -11.06
C ILE A 161 -7.19 -5.33 -11.03
N CYS A 162 -7.02 -6.19 -12.03
CA CYS A 162 -7.62 -7.51 -12.08
C CYS A 162 -6.54 -8.58 -12.23
N LEU A 163 -6.65 -9.66 -11.46
CA LEU A 163 -5.75 -10.79 -11.55
C LEU A 163 -6.31 -11.79 -12.55
N PRO A 164 -5.49 -12.38 -13.42
CA PRO A 164 -5.98 -13.40 -14.33
C PRO A 164 -6.58 -14.58 -13.56
N ARG A 165 -5.95 -14.96 -12.43
CA ARG A 165 -6.35 -16.04 -11.53
C ARG A 165 -5.84 -15.75 -10.12
N LEU A 166 -6.25 -16.55 -9.14
CA LEU A 166 -5.60 -16.54 -7.82
C LEU A 166 -4.16 -17.06 -7.94
N PRO A 167 -3.19 -16.40 -7.30
CA PRO A 167 -1.80 -16.84 -7.40
C PRO A 167 -1.53 -18.08 -6.56
N VAL A 168 -0.59 -18.92 -7.01
CA VAL A 168 -0.33 -20.25 -6.40
C VAL A 168 0.10 -20.20 -4.93
N TRP A 169 0.74 -19.12 -4.50
CA TRP A 169 1.14 -18.92 -3.11
C TRP A 169 -0.05 -18.62 -2.19
N MET A 170 -1.25 -18.36 -2.72
CA MET A 170 -2.41 -17.97 -1.92
C MET A 170 -3.10 -19.19 -1.28
N ASN A 171 -2.34 -19.88 -0.44
CA ASN A 171 -2.73 -21.11 0.25
C ASN A 171 -2.26 -21.09 1.72
N SER A 172 -2.73 -22.05 2.52
CA SER A 172 -2.52 -22.07 3.98
C SER A 172 -1.07 -22.29 4.41
N ILE A 173 -0.17 -22.71 3.51
CA ILE A 173 1.26 -22.89 3.83
C ILE A 173 1.97 -21.53 3.86
N CYS A 174 1.75 -20.73 2.81
CA CYS A 174 2.41 -19.44 2.60
C CYS A 174 1.78 -18.33 3.46
N ILE A 175 0.44 -18.29 3.58
CA ILE A 175 -0.28 -17.21 4.27
C ILE A 175 -1.25 -17.75 5.35
N PRO A 176 -0.76 -18.51 6.34
CA PRO A 176 -1.61 -19.16 7.35
C PRO A 176 -2.41 -18.17 8.21
N HIS A 177 -2.01 -16.90 8.25
CA HIS A 177 -2.62 -15.87 9.09
C HIS A 177 -3.53 -14.91 8.32
N LEU A 178 -3.73 -15.12 7.00
CA LEU A 178 -4.60 -14.26 6.21
C LEU A 178 -6.03 -14.38 6.72
N SER A 179 -6.57 -13.24 7.16
CA SER A 179 -7.87 -13.10 7.80
C SER A 179 -8.88 -12.32 6.95
N CYS A 180 -8.38 -11.38 6.15
CA CYS A 180 -9.18 -10.55 5.26
C CYS A 180 -8.50 -10.48 3.89
N MET A 181 -9.29 -10.72 2.85
CA MET A 181 -8.85 -10.68 1.46
C MET A 181 -9.86 -9.94 0.59
N ASP A 182 -9.41 -8.93 -0.14
CA ASP A 182 -10.20 -8.21 -1.13
C ASP A 182 -9.41 -8.12 -2.44
N LEU A 183 -9.81 -8.92 -3.42
CA LEU A 183 -9.14 -9.05 -4.69
C LEU A 183 -10.15 -9.08 -5.83
N LYS A 184 -9.67 -8.64 -6.98
CA LYS A 184 -10.39 -8.75 -8.25
C LYS A 184 -9.74 -9.80 -9.12
N VAL A 185 -10.52 -10.78 -9.58
CA VAL A 185 -10.04 -11.91 -10.37
C VAL A 185 -10.89 -12.09 -11.62
N SER A 186 -10.22 -12.37 -12.74
CA SER A 186 -10.83 -12.61 -14.04
C SER A 186 -11.40 -14.01 -14.16
N THR A 187 -10.80 -15.00 -13.51
CA THR A 187 -11.31 -16.37 -13.45
C THR A 187 -11.15 -16.94 -12.05
N ILE A 188 -12.12 -17.72 -11.62
CA ILE A 188 -12.07 -18.50 -10.38
C ILE A 188 -12.65 -19.88 -10.64
N GLU A 189 -11.87 -20.91 -10.33
CA GLU A 189 -12.28 -22.29 -10.46
C GLU A 189 -12.77 -22.86 -9.11
N ALA A 190 -13.44 -24.01 -9.13
CA ALA A 190 -13.82 -24.69 -7.88
C ALA A 190 -12.60 -25.05 -7.01
N SER A 191 -11.48 -25.40 -7.66
CA SER A 191 -10.19 -25.68 -7.02
C SER A 191 -9.61 -24.46 -6.27
N ASP A 192 -9.83 -23.26 -6.78
CA ASP A 192 -9.43 -22.00 -6.13
C ASP A 192 -10.23 -21.77 -4.84
N LEU A 193 -11.54 -21.98 -4.90
CA LEU A 193 -12.42 -21.87 -3.74
C LEU A 193 -12.08 -22.91 -2.68
N ASP A 194 -11.71 -24.13 -3.09
CA ASP A 194 -11.23 -25.18 -2.20
C ASP A 194 -9.94 -24.76 -1.47
N VAL A 195 -9.03 -24.05 -2.13
CA VAL A 195 -7.81 -23.51 -1.51
C VAL A 195 -8.17 -22.42 -0.49
N ILE A 196 -9.03 -21.47 -0.87
CA ILE A 196 -9.48 -20.39 0.00
C ILE A 196 -10.17 -20.95 1.25
N ALA A 197 -11.05 -21.95 1.09
CA ALA A 197 -11.78 -22.58 2.19
C ALA A 197 -10.86 -23.32 3.19
N ARG A 198 -9.62 -23.62 2.80
CA ARG A 198 -8.60 -24.24 3.68
C ARG A 198 -7.73 -23.22 4.42
N LEU A 199 -7.90 -21.91 4.19
CA LEU A 199 -7.19 -20.87 4.94
C LEU A 199 -7.71 -20.82 6.39
N PRO A 200 -6.88 -21.11 7.39
CA PRO A 200 -7.37 -21.38 8.75
C PRO A 200 -7.82 -20.12 9.51
N ALA A 201 -7.35 -18.94 9.10
CA ALA A 201 -7.63 -17.67 9.76
C ALA A 201 -8.63 -16.79 8.98
N LEU A 202 -9.09 -17.23 7.81
CA LEU A 202 -9.89 -16.40 6.91
C LEU A 202 -11.29 -16.17 7.48
N CYS A 203 -11.63 -14.89 7.70
CA CYS A 203 -12.93 -14.45 8.20
C CYS A 203 -13.70 -13.63 7.16
N GLU A 204 -12.98 -12.96 6.27
CA GLU A 204 -13.56 -12.08 5.25
C GLU A 204 -12.89 -12.32 3.91
N VAL A 205 -13.70 -12.54 2.88
CA VAL A 205 -13.25 -12.67 1.50
C VAL A 205 -14.20 -11.92 0.57
N VAL A 206 -13.63 -11.01 -0.20
CA VAL A 206 -14.31 -10.26 -1.26
C VAL A 206 -13.58 -10.59 -2.55
N LEU A 207 -14.26 -11.31 -3.43
CA LEU A 207 -13.75 -11.63 -4.77
C LEU A 207 -14.68 -11.03 -5.80
N GLN A 208 -14.18 -10.01 -6.49
CA GLN A 208 -14.93 -9.32 -7.53
C GLN A 208 -14.58 -9.88 -8.90
N PHE A 209 -15.61 -10.20 -9.69
CA PHE A 209 -15.46 -10.70 -11.04
C PHE A 209 -15.74 -9.60 -12.06
N ILE A 210 -14.94 -9.54 -13.14
CA ILE A 210 -15.27 -8.71 -14.31
C ILE A 210 -15.93 -9.62 -15.33
N TRP A 211 -17.22 -9.42 -15.56
CA TRP A 211 -17.85 -9.90 -16.78
C TRP A 211 -17.32 -9.03 -17.92
N THR A 212 -16.26 -9.48 -18.59
CA THR A 212 -15.95 -8.94 -19.92
C THR A 212 -17.02 -9.48 -20.86
N ASP A 213 -17.97 -8.62 -21.28
CA ASP A 213 -18.98 -8.90 -22.31
C ASP A 213 -18.30 -9.24 -23.65
N ILE A 214 -17.77 -10.46 -23.78
CA ILE A 214 -17.23 -10.99 -25.05
C ILE A 214 -18.16 -12.04 -25.67
N GLU A 215 -19.24 -12.45 -25.01
CA GLU A 215 -20.22 -13.40 -25.58
C GLU A 215 -21.60 -12.81 -25.95
N ARG A 216 -21.76 -11.48 -26.01
CA ARG A 216 -23.00 -10.86 -26.53
C ARG A 216 -23.05 -10.63 -28.04
N TYR A 217 -22.04 -11.08 -28.79
CA TYR A 217 -21.99 -10.97 -30.27
C TYR A 217 -21.31 -12.17 -30.96
N ALA A 218 -21.58 -13.40 -30.50
CA ALA A 218 -21.24 -14.64 -31.23
C ALA A 218 -22.52 -15.44 -31.54
#